data_AF-A0A432K6Q9-F1
#
_entry.id   AF-A0A432K6Q9-F1
#
_cell.length_a   1.000
_cell.length_b   1.000
_cell.length_c   1.000
_cell.angle_alpha   90.00
_cell.angle_beta   90.00
_cell.angle_gamma   90.00
#
_symmetry.space_group_name_H-M   'P 1'
#
loop_
_entity.id
_entity.type
_entity.pdbx_description
1 polymer ?
#
loop_
_entity_poly.entity_id
_entity_poly.type
_entity_poly.pdbx_seq_one_letter_code
_entity_poly.pdbx_strand_id
1 'polypeptide(L)'
;MTQRTGELFDLGYQHYDGPREGRMRARKAVFFDGFRTTLGLGRGAGAKVLPMLLFGAAMAPAIIIALIVSLTNDLIDLPGHPEYYQVVSIVLLIFTAIIAPELLCADRRNGVISLYLVRPLSITDYVAARWLAFFAITLLLVYSGQIVLLAGLILSASDPVDYIRDNW
;
A
#
# COMPACT_ATOMS: atom_id res chain seq x y z
N MET A 1 -57.69 -4.88 -8.40
CA MET A 1 -56.22 -4.84 -8.33
C MET A 1 -55.83 -4.06 -7.09
N THR A 2 -55.38 -4.73 -6.04
CA THR A 2 -54.98 -4.09 -4.78
C THR A 2 -53.56 -3.55 -4.96
N GLN A 3 -53.43 -2.22 -5.10
CA GLN A 3 -52.14 -1.56 -5.22
C GLN A 3 -51.43 -1.68 -3.87
N ARG A 4 -50.25 -2.31 -3.83
CA ARG A 4 -49.43 -2.37 -2.62
C ARG A 4 -48.83 -0.98 -2.38
N THR A 5 -49.42 -0.22 -1.46
CA THR A 5 -48.82 1.02 -0.95
C THR A 5 -47.65 0.66 -0.04
N GLY A 6 -46.44 1.07 -0.43
CA GLY A 6 -45.27 1.01 0.45
C GLY A 6 -45.09 2.34 1.15
N GLU A 7 -45.22 2.38 2.47
CA GLU A 7 -44.87 3.54 3.28
C GLU A 7 -43.42 3.42 3.75
N LEU A 8 -42.62 4.44 3.47
CA LEU A 8 -41.23 4.53 3.91
C LEU A 8 -41.22 5.27 5.26
N PHE A 9 -41.05 4.53 6.35
CA PHE A 9 -40.90 5.12 7.67
C PHE A 9 -39.46 5.58 7.88
N ASP A 10 -39.27 6.81 8.37
CA ASP A 10 -37.95 7.26 8.82
C ASP A 10 -37.60 6.52 10.11
N LEU A 11 -36.62 5.60 10.00
CA LEU A 11 -36.16 4.77 11.11
C LEU A 11 -35.11 5.48 11.98
N GLY A 12 -35.00 6.81 11.89
CA GLY A 12 -33.96 7.58 12.57
C GLY A 12 -32.61 7.43 11.87
N TYR A 13 -32.61 7.35 10.54
CA TYR A 13 -31.36 7.31 9.79
C TYR A 13 -30.58 8.61 10.00
N GLN A 14 -29.25 8.49 10.08
CA GLN A 14 -28.41 9.65 10.22
C GLN A 14 -28.54 10.55 8.99
N HIS A 15 -29.03 11.77 9.21
CA HIS A 15 -29.17 12.75 8.15
C HIS A 15 -27.78 13.23 7.70
N TYR A 16 -27.59 13.30 6.39
CA TYR A 16 -26.37 13.81 5.79
C TYR A 16 -26.63 15.24 5.29
N ASP A 17 -26.15 16.21 6.05
CA ASP A 17 -26.31 17.65 5.74
C ASP A 17 -25.16 18.20 4.86
N GLY A 18 -24.19 17.35 4.52
CA GLY A 18 -23.04 17.73 3.70
C GLY A 18 -23.38 17.94 2.22
N PRO A 19 -22.52 18.64 1.47
CA PRO A 19 -22.69 18.79 0.03
C PRO A 19 -22.61 17.43 -0.66
N ARG A 20 -23.50 17.19 -1.63
CA ARG A 20 -23.49 15.96 -2.43
C ARG A 20 -22.25 15.93 -3.32
N GLU A 21 -21.28 15.10 -2.96
CA GLU A 21 -20.04 14.96 -3.73
C GLU A 21 -20.24 14.08 -4.98
N GLY A 22 -19.48 14.37 -6.04
CA GLY A 22 -19.57 13.64 -7.30
C GLY A 22 -18.82 12.30 -7.31
N ARG A 23 -18.85 11.62 -8.46
CA ARG A 23 -18.21 10.31 -8.72
C ARG A 23 -16.72 10.25 -8.36
N MET A 24 -15.99 11.36 -8.46
CA MET A 24 -14.57 11.42 -8.07
C MET A 24 -14.35 11.12 -6.59
N ARG A 25 -15.25 11.58 -5.72
CA ARG A 25 -15.13 11.34 -4.28
C ARG A 25 -15.27 9.87 -3.94
N ALA A 26 -16.24 9.19 -4.57
CA ALA A 26 -16.43 7.75 -4.39
C ALA A 26 -15.16 6.97 -4.78
N ARG A 27 -14.50 7.33 -5.89
CA ARG A 27 -13.22 6.72 -6.30
C ARG A 27 -12.11 6.95 -5.28
N LYS A 28 -11.94 8.19 -4.82
CA LYS A 28 -10.95 8.52 -3.78
C LYS A 28 -11.21 7.74 -2.51
N ALA A 29 -12.47 7.59 -2.10
CA ALA A 29 -12.84 6.84 -0.91
C ALA A 29 -12.42 5.36 -1.02
N VAL A 30 -12.69 4.70 -2.15
CA VAL A 30 -12.27 3.30 -2.38
C VAL A 30 -10.74 3.16 -2.42
N PHE A 31 -10.05 4.13 -3.03
CA PHE A 31 -8.59 4.15 -3.06
C PHE A 31 -7.99 4.26 -1.65
N PHE A 32 -8.43 5.24 -0.85
CA PHE A 32 -7.93 5.43 0.51
C PHE A 32 -8.35 4.29 1.45
N ASP A 33 -9.52 3.70 1.23
CA ASP A 33 -9.95 2.49 1.92
C ASP A 33 -9.01 1.32 1.62
N GLY A 34 -8.61 1.12 0.36
CA GLY A 34 -7.61 0.11 0.00
C GLY A 34 -6.27 0.34 0.70
N PHE A 35 -5.77 1.58 0.69
CA PHE A 35 -4.53 1.95 1.37
C PHE A 35 -4.59 1.67 2.88
N ARG A 36 -5.70 2.04 3.53
CA ARG A 36 -5.94 1.77 4.96
C ARG A 36 -6.06 0.29 5.25
N THR A 37 -6.71 -0.47 4.36
CA THR A 37 -6.90 -1.92 4.49
C THR A 37 -5.55 -2.62 4.50
N THR A 38 -4.68 -2.34 3.53
CA THR A 38 -3.35 -2.94 3.48
C THR A 38 -2.49 -2.59 4.70
N LEU A 39 -2.57 -1.36 5.21
CA LEU A 39 -1.81 -0.94 6.40
C LEU A 39 -2.47 -1.33 7.73
N GLY A 40 -3.67 -1.93 7.72
CA GLY A 40 -4.44 -2.23 8.93
C GLY A 40 -4.90 -0.98 9.71
N LEU A 41 -5.02 0.18 9.05
CA LEU A 41 -5.45 1.42 9.68
C LEU A 41 -6.95 1.39 9.97
N GLY A 42 -7.34 1.84 11.17
CA GLY A 42 -8.73 1.77 11.64
C GLY A 42 -9.18 0.38 12.08
N ARG A 43 -8.25 -0.59 12.17
CA ARG A 43 -8.48 -1.96 12.65
C ARG A 43 -7.65 -2.21 13.92
N GLY A 44 -7.93 -3.32 14.61
CA GLY A 44 -7.18 -3.73 15.81
C GLY A 44 -5.70 -3.95 15.54
N ALA A 45 -4.87 -3.97 16.60
CA ALA A 45 -3.42 -4.05 16.49
C ALA A 45 -2.91 -5.24 15.65
N GLY A 46 -3.61 -6.38 15.69
CA GLY A 46 -3.26 -7.57 14.90
C GLY A 46 -3.24 -7.34 13.38
N ALA A 47 -4.11 -6.46 12.86
CA ALA A 47 -4.16 -6.15 11.43
C ALA A 47 -2.94 -5.37 10.93
N LYS A 48 -2.17 -4.76 11.85
CA LYS A 48 -0.95 -4.01 11.52
C LYS A 48 0.30 -4.89 11.52
N VAL A 49 0.24 -6.07 12.13
CA VAL A 49 1.41 -6.95 12.28
C VAL A 49 1.94 -7.39 10.91
N LEU A 50 1.07 -7.90 10.05
CA LEU A 50 1.43 -8.37 8.72
C LEU A 50 2.08 -7.30 7.84
N PRO A 51 1.48 -6.10 7.63
CA PRO A 51 2.13 -5.06 6.85
C PRO A 51 3.42 -4.57 7.49
N MET A 52 3.48 -4.42 8.82
CA MET A 52 4.72 -4.01 9.49
C MET A 52 5.84 -5.05 9.32
N LEU A 53 5.52 -6.34 9.36
CA LEU A 53 6.47 -7.42 9.12
C LEU A 53 6.98 -7.36 7.68
N LEU A 54 6.10 -7.22 6.68
CA LEU A 54 6.50 -7.15 5.28
C LEU A 54 7.35 -5.89 4.99
N PHE A 55 6.99 -4.74 5.56
CA PHE A 55 7.81 -3.53 5.50
C PHE A 55 9.17 -3.71 6.17
N GLY A 56 9.20 -4.29 7.36
CA GLY A 56 10.45 -4.60 8.06
C GLY A 56 11.32 -5.59 7.28
N ALA A 57 10.72 -6.60 6.67
CA ALA A 57 11.42 -7.58 5.84
C ALA A 57 11.99 -6.97 4.56
N ALA A 58 11.33 -5.99 3.95
CA ALA A 58 11.87 -5.24 2.82
C ALA A 58 13.00 -4.27 3.23
N MET A 59 12.95 -3.77 4.47
CA MET A 59 13.95 -2.86 5.03
C MET A 59 15.21 -3.59 5.53
N ALA A 60 15.06 -4.82 6.03
CA ALA A 60 16.16 -5.57 6.64
C ALA A 60 17.36 -5.77 5.70
N PRO A 61 17.20 -6.19 4.43
CA PRO A 61 18.32 -6.29 3.49
C PRO A 61 19.03 -4.95 3.26
N ALA A 62 18.28 -3.85 3.15
CA ALA A 62 18.87 -2.52 2.98
C ALA A 62 19.78 -2.14 4.16
N ILE A 63 19.31 -2.39 5.39
CA ILE A 63 20.07 -2.10 6.61
C ILE A 63 21.31 -3.02 6.71
N ILE A 64 21.16 -4.31 6.41
CA ILE A 64 22.27 -5.28 6.47
C ILE A 64 23.36 -4.89 5.47
N ILE A 65 22.99 -4.58 4.22
CA ILE A 65 23.94 -4.17 3.18
C ILE A 65 24.66 -2.89 3.60
N ALA A 66 23.93 -1.85 4.02
CA ALA A 66 24.54 -0.59 4.46
C ALA A 66 25.50 -0.78 5.66
N LEU A 67 25.17 -1.67 6.59
CA LEU A 67 26.01 -1.98 7.75
C LEU A 67 27.29 -2.73 7.34
N ILE A 68 27.20 -3.70 6.43
CA ILE A 68 28.37 -4.39 5.88
C ILE A 68 29.29 -3.38 5.21
N VAL A 69 28.73 -2.44 4.44
CA VAL A 69 29.50 -1.38 3.78
C VAL A 69 30.24 -0.50 4.77
N SER A 70 29.55 -0.04 5.81
CA SER A 70 30.15 0.80 6.84
C SER A 70 31.27 0.12 7.63
N LEU A 71 31.20 -1.20 7.84
CA LEU A 71 32.22 -1.92 8.62
C LEU A 71 33.45 -2.31 7.78
N THR A 72 33.29 -2.48 6.47
CA THR A 72 34.31 -3.12 5.63
C THR A 72 35.16 -2.11 4.85
N ASN A 73 34.82 -0.82 4.87
CA ASN A 73 35.59 0.28 4.25
C ASN A 73 36.14 -0.09 2.84
N ASP A 74 35.29 -0.64 1.98
CA ASP A 74 35.63 -0.98 0.59
C ASP A 74 36.75 -2.03 0.37
N LEU A 75 37.06 -2.85 1.40
CA LEU A 75 38.05 -3.93 1.28
C LEU A 75 37.57 -5.16 0.48
N ILE A 76 36.29 -5.22 0.10
CA ILE A 76 35.64 -6.33 -0.62
C ILE A 76 34.74 -5.74 -1.72
N ASP A 77 34.47 -6.45 -2.82
CA ASP A 77 33.45 -6.05 -3.80
C ASP A 77 32.08 -6.04 -3.10
N LEU A 78 31.61 -4.85 -2.73
CA LEU A 78 30.51 -4.70 -1.78
C LEU A 78 29.15 -4.73 -2.47
N PRO A 79 28.16 -5.42 -1.88
CA PRO A 79 26.80 -5.48 -2.43
C PRO A 79 26.21 -4.07 -2.47
N GLY A 80 25.68 -3.69 -3.63
CA GLY A 80 25.07 -2.40 -3.90
C GLY A 80 23.57 -2.49 -4.14
N HIS A 81 23.06 -1.58 -4.96
CA HIS A 81 21.65 -1.52 -5.33
C HIS A 81 21.14 -2.78 -6.09
N PRO A 82 21.89 -3.41 -7.00
CA PRO A 82 21.42 -4.61 -7.71
C PRO A 82 21.13 -5.80 -6.77
N GLU A 83 22.03 -6.07 -5.83
CA GLU A 83 21.92 -7.17 -4.88
C GLU A 83 20.72 -6.96 -3.95
N TYR A 84 20.47 -5.71 -3.56
CA TYR A 84 19.29 -5.33 -2.80
C TYR A 84 17.99 -5.69 -3.54
N TYR A 85 17.86 -5.34 -4.82
CA TYR A 85 16.67 -5.67 -5.60
C TYR A 85 16.47 -7.17 -5.79
N GLN A 86 17.56 -7.94 -5.91
CA GLN A 86 17.48 -9.39 -5.98
C GLN A 86 16.85 -9.98 -4.72
N VAL A 87 17.27 -9.54 -3.53
CA VAL A 87 16.71 -10.02 -2.26
C VAL A 87 15.28 -9.52 -2.05
N VAL A 88 15.01 -8.24 -2.33
CA VAL A 88 13.68 -7.64 -2.10
C VAL A 88 12.63 -8.16 -3.08
N SER A 89 13.01 -8.64 -4.26
CA SER A 89 12.07 -9.26 -5.21
C SER A 89 11.26 -10.41 -4.59
N ILE A 90 11.87 -11.21 -3.70
CA ILE A 90 11.19 -12.30 -2.99
C ILE A 90 10.15 -11.74 -2.01
N VAL A 91 10.51 -10.70 -1.27
CA VAL A 91 9.59 -10.02 -0.34
C VAL A 91 8.42 -9.39 -1.09
N LEU A 92 8.67 -8.78 -2.25
CA LEU A 92 7.63 -8.21 -3.12
C LEU A 92 6.69 -9.27 -3.68
N LEU A 93 7.20 -10.45 -4.04
CA LEU A 93 6.37 -11.57 -4.48
C LEU A 93 5.43 -12.02 -3.37
N ILE A 94 5.94 -12.20 -2.14
CA ILE A 94 5.13 -12.59 -0.98
C ILE A 94 4.11 -11.49 -0.65
N PHE A 95 4.53 -10.22 -0.62
CA PHE A 95 3.66 -9.08 -0.39
C PHE A 95 2.50 -9.04 -1.40
N THR A 96 2.82 -9.19 -2.68
CA THR A 96 1.83 -9.21 -3.76
C THR A 96 0.86 -10.38 -3.62
N ALA A 97 1.39 -11.59 -3.36
CA ALA A 97 0.59 -12.81 -3.22
C ALA A 97 -0.43 -12.73 -2.07
N ILE A 98 -0.12 -11.97 -1.02
CA ILE A 98 -0.98 -11.79 0.15
C ILE A 98 -1.96 -10.63 -0.06
N ILE A 99 -1.46 -9.44 -0.42
CA ILE A 99 -2.24 -8.19 -0.42
C ILE A 99 -3.16 -8.08 -1.64
N ALA A 100 -2.74 -8.55 -2.81
CA ALA A 100 -3.55 -8.45 -4.02
C ALA A 100 -4.92 -9.17 -3.90
N PRO A 101 -5.00 -10.44 -3.46
CA PRO A 101 -6.30 -11.10 -3.27
C PRO A 101 -7.08 -10.50 -2.10
N GLU A 102 -6.41 -9.98 -1.06
CA GLU A 102 -7.10 -9.32 0.05
C GLU A 102 -7.87 -8.08 -0.42
N LEU A 103 -7.27 -7.25 -1.27
CA LEU A 103 -7.89 -6.02 -1.79
C LEU A 103 -8.98 -6.30 -2.84
N LEU A 104 -8.80 -7.32 -3.68
CA LEU A 104 -9.70 -7.56 -4.84
C LEU A 104 -10.80 -8.58 -4.55
N CYS A 105 -10.52 -9.60 -3.72
CA CYS A 105 -11.44 -10.73 -3.54
C CYS A 105 -12.31 -10.58 -2.29
N ALA A 106 -11.90 -9.83 -1.26
CA ALA A 106 -12.62 -9.75 0.00
C ALA A 106 -14.05 -9.20 -0.17
N ASP A 107 -14.21 -8.14 -0.95
CA ASP A 107 -15.52 -7.51 -1.17
C ASP A 107 -16.49 -8.46 -1.92
N ARG A 108 -15.96 -9.23 -2.87
CA ARG A 108 -16.73 -10.25 -3.59
C ARG A 108 -17.11 -11.40 -2.67
N ARG A 109 -16.16 -11.89 -1.87
CA ARG A 109 -16.36 -13.00 -0.93
C ARG A 109 -17.44 -12.68 0.11
N ASN A 110 -17.47 -11.43 0.59
CA ASN A 110 -18.42 -10.97 1.59
C ASN A 110 -19.73 -10.43 0.98
N GLY A 111 -19.88 -10.44 -0.36
CA GLY A 111 -21.10 -9.99 -1.04
C GLY A 111 -21.38 -8.49 -0.95
N VAL A 112 -20.39 -7.66 -0.59
CA VAL A 112 -20.58 -6.21 -0.34
C VAL A 112 -20.40 -5.34 -1.59
N ILE A 113 -19.97 -5.91 -2.72
CA ILE A 113 -19.78 -5.17 -3.98
C ILE A 113 -21.08 -4.47 -4.41
N SER A 114 -22.24 -5.10 -4.22
CA SER A 114 -23.54 -4.51 -4.56
C SER A 114 -23.76 -3.17 -3.84
N LEU A 115 -23.33 -3.03 -2.58
CA LEU A 115 -23.47 -1.79 -1.80
C LEU A 115 -22.62 -0.64 -2.38
N TYR A 116 -21.47 -0.96 -2.97
CA TYR A 116 -20.65 0.03 -3.67
C TYR A 116 -21.30 0.48 -4.99
N LEU A 117 -21.91 -0.45 -5.73
CA LEU A 117 -22.48 -0.19 -7.05
C LEU A 117 -23.85 0.51 -7.02
N VAL A 118 -24.50 0.59 -5.85
CA VAL A 118 -25.70 1.45 -5.66
C VAL A 118 -25.32 2.94 -5.70
N ARG A 119 -24.07 3.28 -5.39
CA ARG A 119 -23.53 4.64 -5.52
C ARG A 119 -23.18 4.93 -6.98
N PRO A 120 -22.96 6.19 -7.38
CA PRO A 120 -22.51 6.55 -8.73
C PRO A 120 -21.03 6.15 -8.95
N LEU A 121 -20.73 4.85 -8.87
CA LEU A 121 -19.45 4.20 -9.03
C LEU A 121 -19.62 3.04 -10.01
N SER A 122 -18.88 3.05 -11.11
CA SER A 122 -18.88 1.92 -12.05
C SER A 122 -17.96 0.80 -11.57
N ILE A 123 -18.15 -0.41 -12.10
CA ILE A 123 -17.27 -1.55 -11.85
C ILE A 123 -15.81 -1.20 -12.23
N THR A 124 -15.61 -0.52 -13.35
CA THR A 124 -14.28 -0.10 -13.79
C THR A 124 -13.63 0.89 -12.83
N ASP A 125 -14.40 1.82 -12.25
CA ASP A 125 -13.86 2.75 -11.27
C ASP A 125 -13.44 2.05 -9.99
N TYR A 126 -14.22 1.07 -9.54
CA TYR A 126 -13.93 0.28 -8.36
C TYR A 126 -12.62 -0.51 -8.55
N VAL A 127 -12.51 -1.25 -9.66
CA VAL A 127 -11.32 -2.04 -9.96
C VAL A 127 -10.09 -1.15 -10.14
N ALA A 128 -10.22 -0.03 -10.86
CA ALA A 128 -9.13 0.93 -11.02
C ALA A 128 -8.68 1.53 -9.68
N ALA A 129 -9.61 1.88 -8.78
CA ALA A 129 -9.28 2.40 -7.46
C ALA A 129 -8.57 1.37 -6.58
N ARG A 130 -9.02 0.10 -6.58
CA ARG A 130 -8.36 -1.00 -5.86
C ARG A 130 -6.98 -1.30 -6.42
N TRP A 131 -6.84 -1.33 -7.74
CA TRP A 131 -5.55 -1.52 -8.41
C TRP A 131 -4.59 -0.37 -8.13
N LEU A 132 -5.05 0.89 -8.19
CA LEU A 132 -4.22 2.05 -7.86
C LEU A 132 -3.78 2.03 -6.38
N ALA A 133 -4.64 1.60 -5.47
CA ALA A 133 -4.27 1.47 -4.06
C ALA A 133 -3.17 0.41 -3.86
N PHE A 134 -3.32 -0.75 -4.50
CA PHE A 134 -2.31 -1.80 -4.50
C PHE A 134 -0.98 -1.35 -5.15
N PHE A 135 -1.07 -0.65 -6.28
CA PHE A 135 0.10 -0.12 -6.96
C PHE A 135 0.83 0.91 -6.10
N ALA A 136 0.10 1.87 -5.51
CA ALA A 136 0.68 2.92 -4.69
C ALA A 136 1.39 2.36 -3.45
N ILE A 137 0.82 1.34 -2.81
CA ILE A 137 1.42 0.77 -1.59
C ILE A 137 2.62 -0.14 -1.90
N THR A 138 2.59 -0.84 -3.04
CA THR A 138 3.74 -1.59 -3.55
C THR A 138 4.88 -0.66 -3.91
N LEU A 139 4.57 0.46 -4.58
CA LEU A 139 5.55 1.51 -4.87
C LEU A 139 6.14 2.06 -3.57
N LEU A 140 5.31 2.37 -2.59
CA LEU A 140 5.76 2.86 -1.28
C LEU A 140 6.70 1.86 -0.60
N LEU A 141 6.40 0.55 -0.64
CA LEU A 141 7.26 -0.50 -0.10
C LEU A 141 8.63 -0.52 -0.79
N VAL A 142 8.67 -0.56 -2.12
CA VAL A 142 9.92 -0.60 -2.91
C VAL A 142 10.78 0.64 -2.65
N TYR A 143 10.18 1.83 -2.78
CA TYR A 143 10.91 3.07 -2.59
C TYR A 143 11.35 3.27 -1.14
N SER A 144 10.58 2.80 -0.15
CA SER A 144 10.97 2.94 1.25
C SER A 144 12.29 2.23 1.54
N GLY A 145 12.47 1.01 1.06
CA GLY A 145 13.71 0.27 1.29
C GLY A 145 14.88 0.77 0.44
N GLN A 146 14.64 1.21 -0.80
CA GLN A 146 15.66 1.86 -1.63
C GLN A 146 16.16 3.17 -0.99
N ILE A 147 15.26 3.98 -0.42
CA ILE A 147 15.63 5.22 0.29
C ILE A 147 16.47 4.90 1.54
N VAL A 148 16.12 3.86 2.28
CA VAL A 148 16.92 3.46 3.46
C VAL A 148 18.30 2.96 3.07
N LEU A 149 18.41 2.17 2.00
CA LEU A 149 19.71 1.75 1.48
C LEU A 149 20.54 2.96 1.06
N LEU A 150 19.97 3.84 0.22
CA LEU A 150 20.64 5.05 -0.25
C LEU A 150 21.12 5.92 0.91
N ALA A 151 20.26 6.16 1.91
CA ALA A 151 20.63 6.93 3.10
C ALA A 151 21.79 6.25 3.87
N GLY A 152 21.75 4.92 4.01
CA GLY A 152 22.80 4.16 4.68
C GLY A 152 24.15 4.24 3.96
N LEU A 153 24.16 4.18 2.63
CA LEU A 153 25.39 4.28 1.83
C LEU A 153 25.95 5.72 1.84
N ILE A 154 25.09 6.74 1.73
CA ILE A 154 25.50 8.15 1.85
C ILE A 154 26.15 8.43 3.21
N LEU A 155 25.59 7.90 4.29
CA LEU A 155 26.13 8.04 5.65
C LEU A 155 27.48 7.34 5.83
N SER A 156 27.76 6.32 5.02
CA SER A 156 29.00 5.54 5.04
C SER A 156 30.09 6.11 4.13
N ALA A 157 29.74 6.96 3.17
CA ALA A 157 30.67 7.50 2.19
C ALA A 157 31.60 8.57 2.79
N SER A 158 32.85 8.63 2.32
CA SER A 158 33.81 9.67 2.72
C SER A 158 33.37 11.06 2.26
N ASP A 159 32.78 11.16 1.06
CA ASP A 159 32.20 12.38 0.50
C ASP A 159 30.73 12.14 0.06
N PRO A 160 29.76 12.49 0.93
CA PRO A 160 28.33 12.26 0.69
C PRO A 160 27.78 12.91 -0.60
N VAL A 161 28.35 14.06 -1.01
CA VAL A 161 27.87 14.85 -2.15
C VAL A 161 28.25 14.20 -3.47
N ASP A 162 29.44 13.61 -3.55
CA ASP A 162 29.89 12.95 -4.78
C ASP A 162 29.18 11.59 -4.96
N TYR A 163 28.93 10.86 -3.87
CA TYR A 163 28.13 9.62 -3.93
C TYR A 163 26.72 9.85 -4.52
N ILE A 164 26.06 10.96 -4.15
CA ILE A 164 24.74 11.32 -4.69
C ILE A 164 24.82 11.62 -6.19
N ARG A 165 25.89 12.31 -6.65
CA ARG A 165 26.04 12.65 -8.08
C ARG A 165 26.27 11.42 -8.95
N ASP A 166 26.95 10.41 -8.41
CA ASP A 166 27.31 9.21 -9.16
C ASP A 166 26.19 8.15 -9.18
N ASN A 167 25.23 8.23 -8.25
CA ASN A 167 24.20 7.21 -8.05
C ASN A 167 22.74 7.73 -8.16
N TRP A 168 22.54 8.91 -8.77
CA TRP A 168 21.23 9.48 -9.07
C TRP A 168 20.90 9.44 -10.57
#